data_AF-A0A0D3HMG5-F1
#
_entry.id   AF-A0A0D3HMG5-F1
#
_cell.length_a   1.000
_cell.length_b   1.000
_cell.length_c   1.000
_cell.angle_alpha   90.00
_cell.angle_beta   90.00
_cell.angle_gamma   90.00
#
_symmetry.space_group_name_H-M   'P 1'
#
loop_
_entity.id
_entity.type
_entity.pdbx_description
1 polymer ?
#
loop_
_entity_poly.entity_id
_entity_poly.type
_entity_poly.pdbx_seq_one_letter_code
_entity_poly.pdbx_strand_id
1 'polypeptide(L)'
;MNTAAASGGDGVAGVQLQEFAYFVVIDLEATCERGRRIYPQEIIEFASVVVDGATGEQLAEAFRAYVRPLHHRELTDYCRELTGIAQADVDAGVDLREALRAHDAWLDARGVKNAAAGGGGGGGFAVVTWGDWDCRTMLEGECRFKGIIGDGKPEYFDRWINLKVPFRQVFDRGGARRIGLEEALAVAGLAFEGRPHSGLDDARNTARLLALLMRRRGGVRLAITGSLPPPPSQLVAIGASAAATPAAAAPGVGGGGARVHYCQCGVASRVGVARRPGPTQGRRFFGCGRWTPARGAVCSYFVWEDVDMSRANPRP
;
A
#
# COMPACT_ATOMS: atom_id res chain seq x y z
N MET A 1 26.50 -9.98 60.23
CA MET A 1 26.73 -10.57 58.90
C MET A 1 25.54 -11.47 58.58
N ASN A 2 24.63 -11.01 57.73
CA ASN A 2 23.57 -11.87 57.20
C ASN A 2 23.25 -11.40 55.78
N THR A 3 23.82 -12.09 54.81
CA THR A 3 23.64 -11.85 53.37
C THR A 3 22.36 -12.52 52.92
N ALA A 4 21.33 -11.73 52.61
CA ALA A 4 20.14 -12.22 51.91
C ALA A 4 20.49 -12.42 50.43
N ALA A 5 20.42 -13.67 49.97
CA ALA A 5 20.55 -14.04 48.57
C ALA A 5 19.34 -13.50 47.79
N ALA A 6 19.60 -12.64 46.81
CA ALA A 6 18.62 -12.26 45.81
C ALA A 6 18.47 -13.42 44.82
N SER A 7 17.36 -14.15 44.90
CA SER A 7 16.94 -15.09 43.88
C SER A 7 16.43 -14.32 42.66
N GLY A 8 17.27 -14.22 41.63
CA GLY A 8 16.87 -13.77 40.30
C GLY A 8 15.92 -14.78 39.68
N GLY A 9 14.66 -14.40 39.51
CA GLY A 9 13.74 -15.10 38.63
C GLY A 9 13.91 -14.57 37.21
N ASP A 10 14.41 -15.42 36.32
CA ASP A 10 14.32 -15.22 34.87
C ASP A 10 12.84 -15.26 34.46
N GLY A 11 12.19 -14.10 34.51
CA GLY A 11 10.86 -13.92 33.95
C GLY A 11 10.97 -13.96 32.43
N VAL A 12 10.35 -14.97 31.81
CA VAL A 12 9.98 -14.91 30.39
C VAL A 12 9.23 -13.60 30.19
N ALA A 13 9.84 -12.64 29.50
CA ALA A 13 9.26 -11.33 29.29
C ALA A 13 7.89 -11.52 28.63
N GLY A 14 6.82 -11.17 29.35
CA GLY A 14 5.45 -11.38 28.89
C GLY A 14 5.23 -10.69 27.55
N VAL A 15 5.03 -11.47 26.49
CA VAL A 15 4.59 -10.96 25.19
C VAL A 15 3.19 -10.40 25.39
N GLN A 16 2.98 -9.16 24.98
CA GLN A 16 1.65 -8.57 25.05
C GLN A 16 0.75 -9.23 24.01
N LEU A 17 -0.32 -9.85 24.49
CA LEU A 17 -1.34 -10.49 23.66
C LEU A 17 -1.84 -9.52 22.59
N GLN A 18 -1.68 -9.93 21.33
CA GLN A 18 -2.19 -9.19 20.19
C GLN A 18 -3.65 -9.57 19.92
N GLU A 19 -4.38 -8.66 19.27
CA GLU A 19 -5.78 -8.89 18.90
C GLU A 19 -5.91 -9.88 17.75
N PHE A 20 -4.95 -9.87 16.82
CA PHE A 20 -4.93 -10.76 15.66
C PHE A 20 -4.13 -12.02 15.97
N ALA A 21 -4.62 -13.19 15.55
CA ALA A 21 -3.89 -14.45 15.69
C ALA A 21 -2.68 -14.49 14.75
N TYR A 22 -2.79 -13.85 13.59
CA TYR A 22 -1.70 -13.73 12.62
C TYR A 22 -1.55 -12.31 12.06
N PHE A 23 -0.33 -11.98 11.66
CA PHE A 23 -0.03 -10.80 10.87
C PHE A 23 0.50 -11.24 9.51
N VAL A 24 -0.19 -10.84 8.44
CA VAL A 24 0.19 -11.12 7.06
C VAL A 24 0.95 -9.91 6.54
N VAL A 25 2.28 -9.99 6.60
CA VAL A 25 3.15 -8.93 6.11
C VAL A 25 3.27 -9.07 4.60
N ILE A 26 3.00 -7.99 3.86
CA ILE A 26 3.15 -7.96 2.41
C ILE A 26 4.09 -6.84 2.00
N ASP A 27 4.73 -7.03 0.85
CA ASP A 27 5.48 -6.01 0.15
C ASP A 27 5.32 -6.24 -1.36
N LEU A 28 5.09 -5.16 -2.11
CA LEU A 28 4.83 -5.20 -3.54
C LEU A 28 5.94 -4.46 -4.27
N GLU A 29 6.50 -5.08 -5.32
CA GLU A 29 7.30 -4.34 -6.29
C GLU A 29 6.45 -3.97 -7.50
N ALA A 30 6.73 -2.83 -8.10
CA ALA A 30 6.00 -2.34 -9.27
C ALA A 30 6.93 -1.81 -10.36
N THR A 31 6.42 -1.84 -11.60
CA THR A 31 7.07 -1.19 -12.74
C THR A 31 7.43 0.26 -12.38
N CYS A 32 8.66 0.66 -12.67
CA CYS A 32 9.16 2.00 -12.38
C CYS A 32 10.17 2.48 -13.43
N GLU A 33 10.47 3.78 -13.40
CA GLU A 33 11.46 4.40 -14.27
C GLU A 33 12.25 5.47 -13.50
N ARG A 34 13.51 5.65 -13.86
CA ARG A 34 14.39 6.62 -13.20
C ARG A 34 13.88 8.04 -13.42
N GLY A 35 13.72 8.78 -12.33
CA GLY A 35 13.44 10.22 -12.37
C GLY A 35 12.03 10.62 -12.82
N ARG A 36 11.15 9.67 -13.19
CA ARG A 36 9.75 9.96 -13.49
C ARG A 36 8.82 8.87 -12.99
N ARG A 37 7.62 9.27 -12.61
CA ARG A 37 6.53 8.33 -12.30
C ARG A 37 5.85 7.92 -13.60
N ILE A 38 5.81 6.62 -13.87
CA ILE A 38 5.07 6.05 -15.00
C ILE A 38 3.63 5.76 -14.63
N TYR A 39 2.74 5.77 -15.63
CA TYR A 39 1.32 5.43 -15.45
C TYR A 39 0.83 4.54 -16.60
N PRO A 40 0.05 3.48 -16.31
CA PRO A 40 -0.15 2.90 -14.98
C PRO A 40 1.19 2.40 -14.40
N GLN A 41 1.30 2.30 -13.08
CA GLN A 41 2.26 1.37 -12.49
C GLN A 41 1.55 0.02 -12.37
N GLU A 42 2.28 -1.06 -12.55
CA GLU A 42 1.78 -2.43 -12.43
C GLU A 42 2.65 -3.20 -11.45
N ILE A 43 2.04 -3.99 -10.57
CA ILE A 43 2.71 -4.90 -9.66
C ILE A 43 3.45 -5.94 -10.50
N ILE A 44 4.70 -6.20 -10.13
CA ILE A 44 5.60 -7.16 -10.79
C ILE A 44 6.14 -8.21 -9.83
N GLU A 45 6.05 -7.97 -8.52
CA GLU A 45 6.27 -8.96 -7.48
C GLU A 45 5.23 -8.78 -6.39
N PHE A 46 4.63 -9.88 -5.95
CA PHE A 46 3.78 -9.93 -4.78
C PHE A 46 4.37 -10.95 -3.80
N ALA A 47 4.94 -10.44 -2.70
CA ALA A 47 5.48 -11.25 -1.64
C ALA A 47 4.68 -11.13 -0.35
N SER A 48 4.63 -12.21 0.42
CA SER A 48 4.06 -12.21 1.76
C SER A 48 4.73 -13.19 2.70
N VAL A 49 4.84 -12.80 3.97
CA VAL A 49 5.21 -13.68 5.09
C VAL A 49 4.18 -13.57 6.20
N VAL A 50 4.02 -14.63 6.99
CA VAL A 50 3.08 -14.66 8.12
C VAL A 50 3.86 -14.63 9.43
N VAL A 51 3.41 -13.82 10.37
CA VAL A 51 3.93 -13.75 11.74
C VAL A 51 2.84 -14.18 12.70
N ASP A 52 3.16 -15.10 13.60
CA ASP A 52 2.29 -15.56 14.68
C ASP A 52 2.07 -14.44 15.70
N GLY A 53 0.80 -14.12 15.98
CA GLY A 53 0.41 -13.00 16.83
C GLY A 53 0.67 -13.20 18.32
N ALA A 54 0.82 -14.45 18.78
CA ALA A 54 1.10 -14.78 20.17
C ALA A 54 2.59 -14.73 20.48
N THR A 55 3.43 -15.18 19.54
CA THR A 55 4.87 -15.36 19.73
C THR A 55 5.72 -14.29 19.03
N GLY A 56 5.18 -13.65 17.99
CA GLY A 56 5.94 -12.81 17.06
C GLY A 56 6.91 -13.59 16.19
N GLU A 57 6.80 -14.93 16.11
CA GLU A 57 7.64 -15.74 15.23
C GLU A 57 7.11 -15.69 13.79
N GLN A 58 8.02 -15.50 12.83
CA GLN A 58 7.67 -15.65 11.43
C GLN A 58 7.54 -17.14 11.11
N LEU A 59 6.47 -17.52 10.42
CA LEU A 59 6.32 -18.88 9.90
C LEU A 59 7.40 -19.15 8.84
N ALA A 60 7.82 -20.41 8.72
CA ALA A 60 8.92 -20.80 7.83
C ALA A 60 8.61 -20.55 6.34
N GLU A 61 7.34 -20.70 5.96
CA GLU A 61 6.91 -20.60 4.57
C GLU A 61 6.55 -19.16 4.21
N ALA A 62 6.90 -18.77 2.98
CA ALA A 62 6.57 -17.48 2.41
C ALA A 62 5.78 -17.65 1.11
N PHE A 63 4.99 -16.65 0.76
CA PHE A 63 4.37 -16.52 -0.55
C PHE A 63 5.23 -15.60 -1.41
N ARG A 64 5.42 -15.97 -2.67
CA ARG A 64 6.04 -15.12 -3.68
C ARG A 64 5.42 -15.45 -5.03
N ALA A 65 4.95 -14.43 -5.74
CA ALA A 65 4.53 -14.53 -7.12
C ALA A 65 5.10 -13.36 -7.93
N TYR A 66 5.70 -13.66 -9.07
CA TYR A 66 5.97 -12.65 -10.08
C TYR A 66 4.71 -12.40 -10.90
N VAL A 67 4.41 -11.13 -11.14
CA VAL A 67 3.21 -10.70 -11.83
C VAL A 67 3.61 -10.12 -13.18
N ARG A 68 2.96 -10.59 -14.24
CA ARG A 68 3.22 -10.11 -15.59
C ARG A 68 2.51 -8.78 -15.84
N PRO A 69 3.22 -7.67 -16.05
CA PRO A 69 2.61 -6.41 -16.43
C PRO A 69 2.00 -6.54 -17.83
N LEU A 70 0.86 -5.89 -18.07
CA LEU A 70 0.12 -5.97 -19.33
C LEU A 70 0.27 -4.70 -20.17
N HIS A 71 0.57 -3.56 -19.54
CA HIS A 71 0.71 -2.25 -20.17
C HIS A 71 2.18 -1.91 -20.42
N HIS A 72 3.03 -1.90 -19.37
CA HIS A 72 4.47 -1.71 -19.50
C HIS A 72 5.19 -3.05 -19.40
N ARG A 73 5.08 -3.85 -20.47
CA ARG A 73 5.53 -5.25 -20.49
C ARG A 73 7.05 -5.41 -20.34
N GLU A 74 7.80 -4.48 -20.91
CA GLU A 74 9.26 -4.45 -20.80
C GLU A 74 9.67 -3.61 -19.59
N LEU A 75 10.37 -4.23 -18.65
CA LEU A 75 10.94 -3.56 -17.49
C LEU A 75 12.08 -2.65 -17.91
N THR A 76 12.07 -1.41 -17.42
CA THR A 76 13.20 -0.50 -17.63
C THR A 76 14.46 -1.03 -16.95
N ASP A 77 15.64 -0.65 -17.45
CA ASP A 77 16.92 -0.99 -16.81
C ASP A 77 16.93 -0.58 -15.34
N TYR A 78 16.42 0.63 -15.05
CA TYR A 78 16.28 1.11 -13.68
C TYR A 78 15.40 0.20 -12.82
N CYS A 79 14.28 -0.27 -13.34
CA CYS A 79 13.38 -1.14 -12.59
C CYS A 79 14.05 -2.48 -12.26
N ARG A 80 14.77 -3.07 -13.22
CA ARG A 80 15.53 -4.31 -13.04
C ARG A 80 16.70 -4.12 -12.08
N GLU A 81 17.44 -3.03 -12.20
CA GLU A 81 18.53 -2.67 -11.27
C GLU A 81 18.02 -2.41 -9.86
N LEU A 82 16.89 -1.71 -9.72
CA LEU A 82 16.32 -1.37 -8.42
C LEU A 82 15.80 -2.64 -7.75
N THR A 83 14.94 -3.40 -8.41
CA THR A 83 14.20 -4.53 -7.82
C THR A 83 14.95 -5.87 -7.86
N GLY A 84 15.91 -6.00 -8.78
CA GLY A 84 16.60 -7.26 -9.03
C GLY A 84 15.77 -8.28 -9.82
N ILE A 85 14.57 -7.91 -10.26
CA ILE A 85 13.67 -8.76 -11.03
C ILE A 85 14.12 -8.78 -12.49
N ALA A 86 14.32 -9.97 -13.05
CA ALA A 86 14.66 -10.13 -14.46
C ALA A 86 13.41 -10.02 -15.34
N GLN A 87 13.61 -9.66 -16.61
CA GLN A 87 12.51 -9.65 -17.58
C GLN A 87 11.86 -11.04 -17.71
N ALA A 88 12.67 -12.10 -17.68
CA ALA A 88 12.18 -13.47 -17.76
C ALA A 88 11.27 -13.86 -16.58
N ASP A 89 11.48 -13.28 -15.39
CA ASP A 89 10.64 -13.55 -14.21
C ASP A 89 9.22 -13.02 -14.41
N VAL A 90 9.09 -11.79 -14.92
CA VAL A 90 7.77 -11.20 -15.20
C VAL A 90 7.13 -11.76 -16.47
N ASP A 91 7.92 -12.17 -17.47
CA ASP A 91 7.41 -12.84 -18.67
C ASP A 91 6.77 -14.19 -18.35
N ALA A 92 7.38 -14.94 -17.42
CA ALA A 92 6.86 -16.20 -16.87
C ALA A 92 5.84 -16.00 -15.73
N GLY A 93 5.63 -14.75 -15.29
CA GLY A 93 4.72 -14.40 -14.21
C GLY A 93 3.25 -14.63 -14.53
N VAL A 94 2.44 -14.73 -13.48
CA VAL A 94 0.98 -14.85 -13.57
C VAL A 94 0.32 -13.48 -13.73
N ASP A 95 -0.97 -13.41 -14.06
CA ASP A 95 -1.68 -12.12 -13.98
C ASP A 95 -2.01 -11.75 -12.51
N LEU A 96 -2.29 -10.46 -12.27
CA LEU A 96 -2.54 -9.97 -10.91
C LEU A 96 -3.74 -10.67 -10.23
N ARG A 97 -4.80 -11.01 -10.99
CA ARG A 97 -5.98 -11.67 -10.42
C ARG A 97 -5.64 -13.09 -10.00
N GLU A 98 -4.82 -13.79 -10.78
CA GLU A 98 -4.30 -15.11 -10.43
C GLU A 98 -3.37 -15.05 -9.21
N ALA A 99 -2.46 -14.08 -9.13
CA ALA A 99 -1.61 -13.88 -7.95
C ALA A 99 -2.43 -13.65 -6.67
N LEU A 100 -3.48 -12.83 -6.74
CA LEU A 100 -4.39 -12.57 -5.62
C LEU A 100 -5.13 -13.83 -5.18
N ARG A 101 -5.62 -14.64 -6.13
CA ARG A 101 -6.27 -15.93 -5.85
C ARG A 101 -5.31 -16.94 -5.25
N ALA A 102 -4.09 -17.03 -5.78
CA ALA A 102 -3.06 -17.92 -5.27
C ALA A 102 -2.66 -17.56 -3.84
N HIS A 103 -2.54 -16.26 -3.54
CA HIS A 103 -2.28 -15.77 -2.19
C HIS A 103 -3.45 -16.07 -1.24
N ASP A 104 -4.70 -15.85 -1.66
CA ASP A 104 -5.87 -16.16 -0.83
C ASP A 104 -5.95 -17.66 -0.49
N ALA A 105 -5.74 -18.53 -1.48
CA ALA A 105 -5.69 -19.98 -1.28
C ALA A 105 -4.50 -20.40 -0.39
N TRP A 106 -3.35 -19.73 -0.53
CA TRP A 106 -2.17 -19.95 0.29
C TRP A 106 -2.43 -19.62 1.77
N LEU A 107 -3.16 -18.54 2.06
CA LEU A 107 -3.59 -18.22 3.43
C LEU A 107 -4.60 -19.23 3.98
N ASP A 108 -5.57 -19.65 3.15
CA ASP A 108 -6.59 -20.62 3.56
C ASP A 108 -6.00 -21.99 3.91
N ALA A 109 -5.09 -22.49 3.07
CA ALA A 109 -4.39 -23.76 3.27
C ALA A 109 -3.56 -23.80 4.57
N ARG A 110 -3.21 -22.63 5.12
CA ARG A 110 -2.47 -22.48 6.39
C ARG A 110 -3.38 -22.23 7.59
N GLY A 111 -4.70 -22.18 7.39
CA GLY A 111 -5.67 -21.88 8.43
C GLY A 111 -5.64 -20.43 8.93
N VAL A 112 -4.87 -19.54 8.28
CA VAL A 112 -4.73 -18.13 8.70
C VAL A 112 -6.08 -17.40 8.66
N LYS A 113 -6.89 -17.70 7.63
CA LYS A 113 -8.23 -17.09 7.46
C LYS A 113 -9.24 -17.54 8.52
N ASN A 114 -9.07 -18.75 9.05
CA ASN A 114 -10.01 -19.38 9.98
C ASN A 114 -9.55 -19.31 11.44
N ALA A 115 -8.40 -18.70 11.71
CA ALA A 115 -7.85 -18.58 13.05
C ALA A 115 -8.76 -17.74 13.95
N ALA A 116 -9.03 -18.20 15.16
CA ALA A 116 -9.74 -17.41 16.15
C ALA A 116 -8.78 -16.38 16.76
N ALA A 117 -9.21 -15.11 16.83
CA ALA A 117 -8.49 -14.09 17.57
C ALA A 117 -8.37 -14.48 19.06
N GLY A 118 -7.20 -14.20 19.66
CA GLY A 118 -6.93 -14.44 21.08
C GLY A 118 -7.68 -13.51 22.05
N GLY A 119 -8.51 -12.59 21.54
CA GLY A 119 -9.22 -11.60 22.33
C GLY A 119 -10.50 -11.10 21.68
N GLY A 120 -11.59 -11.87 21.80
CA GLY A 120 -12.97 -11.37 21.78
C GLY A 120 -13.40 -10.41 20.67
N GLY A 121 -13.30 -10.82 19.40
CA GLY A 121 -14.16 -10.27 18.33
C GLY A 121 -13.49 -9.69 17.08
N GLY A 122 -12.16 -9.64 17.00
CA GLY A 122 -11.42 -9.32 15.77
C GLY A 122 -11.23 -10.56 14.88
N GLY A 123 -11.14 -10.40 13.55
CA GLY A 123 -10.84 -11.52 12.64
C GLY A 123 -9.48 -12.17 12.92
N GLY A 124 -9.23 -13.34 12.31
CA GLY A 124 -8.04 -14.15 12.58
C GLY A 124 -6.70 -13.50 12.25
N PHE A 125 -6.66 -12.53 11.33
CA PHE A 125 -5.41 -11.89 10.93
C PHE A 125 -5.56 -10.42 10.51
N ALA A 126 -4.43 -9.71 10.41
CA ALA A 126 -4.34 -8.38 9.82
C ALA A 126 -3.21 -8.29 8.78
N VAL A 127 -3.44 -7.55 7.70
CA VAL A 127 -2.39 -7.22 6.72
C VAL A 127 -1.45 -6.16 7.32
N VAL A 128 -0.14 -6.30 7.10
CA VAL A 128 0.89 -5.37 7.57
C VAL A 128 1.78 -4.95 6.40
N THR A 129 2.13 -3.67 6.34
CA THR A 129 2.96 -3.06 5.27
C THR A 129 3.92 -2.03 5.85
N TRP A 130 5.01 -1.73 5.14
CA TRP A 130 5.92 -0.63 5.49
C TRP A 130 5.47 0.73 4.90
N GLY A 131 4.22 1.10 5.15
CA GLY A 131 3.63 2.33 4.61
C GLY A 131 2.23 2.12 4.08
N ASP A 132 1.64 3.17 3.52
CA ASP A 132 0.33 3.08 2.87
C ASP A 132 0.43 2.73 1.38
N TRP A 133 1.62 2.66 0.81
CA TRP A 133 1.78 2.60 -0.64
C TRP A 133 1.23 1.30 -1.23
N ASP A 134 1.56 0.14 -0.66
CA ASP A 134 1.16 -1.19 -1.14
C ASP A 134 -0.36 -1.33 -1.27
N CYS A 135 -1.09 -1.25 -0.15
CA CYS A 135 -2.54 -1.43 -0.14
C CYS A 135 -3.29 -0.22 -0.73
N ARG A 136 -2.96 1.00 -0.32
CA ARG A 136 -3.75 2.20 -0.68
C ARG A 136 -3.49 2.66 -2.10
N THR A 137 -2.25 2.58 -2.55
CA THR A 137 -1.84 3.18 -3.83
C THR A 137 -1.71 2.13 -4.91
N MET A 138 -0.90 1.09 -4.65
CA MET A 138 -0.48 0.18 -5.69
C MET A 138 -1.58 -0.85 -5.98
N LEU A 139 -1.89 -1.71 -5.02
CA LEU A 139 -2.88 -2.76 -5.18
C LEU A 139 -4.27 -2.20 -5.53
N GLU A 140 -4.74 -1.19 -4.80
CA GLU A 140 -6.04 -0.57 -5.09
C GLU A 140 -6.05 0.15 -6.45
N GLY A 141 -4.98 0.87 -6.78
CA GLY A 141 -4.88 1.61 -8.03
C GLY A 141 -4.90 0.70 -9.25
N GLU A 142 -4.13 -0.39 -9.20
CA GLU A 142 -4.07 -1.35 -10.30
C GLU A 142 -5.32 -2.21 -10.39
N CYS A 143 -5.89 -2.66 -9.25
CA CYS A 143 -7.15 -3.41 -9.28
C CYS A 143 -8.29 -2.57 -9.90
N ARG A 144 -8.34 -1.25 -9.62
CA ARG A 144 -9.28 -0.35 -10.30
C ARG A 144 -9.00 -0.24 -11.79
N PHE A 145 -7.73 -0.07 -12.17
CA PHE A 145 -7.33 0.06 -13.56
C PHE A 145 -7.66 -1.20 -14.39
N LYS A 146 -7.48 -2.38 -13.81
CA LYS A 146 -7.71 -3.69 -14.46
C LYS A 146 -9.13 -4.24 -14.26
N GLY A 147 -10.02 -3.54 -13.56
CA GLY A 147 -11.37 -4.03 -13.27
C GLY A 147 -11.41 -5.28 -12.37
N ILE A 148 -10.47 -5.39 -11.43
CA ILE A 148 -10.33 -6.51 -10.48
C ILE A 148 -11.09 -6.24 -9.16
N ILE A 149 -11.64 -5.04 -8.97
CA ILE A 149 -12.48 -4.69 -7.81
C ILE A 149 -13.75 -5.57 -7.74
N GLY A 150 -14.24 -5.84 -6.53
CA GLY A 150 -15.31 -6.81 -6.27
C GLY A 150 -14.73 -8.20 -6.03
N ASP A 151 -15.23 -9.22 -6.73
CA ASP A 151 -14.85 -10.63 -6.54
C ASP A 151 -13.40 -10.98 -6.95
N GLY A 152 -12.60 -10.00 -7.37
CA GLY A 152 -11.21 -10.20 -7.78
C GLY A 152 -10.17 -9.81 -6.74
N LYS A 153 -10.47 -8.85 -5.86
CA LYS A 153 -9.55 -8.35 -4.83
C LYS A 153 -10.10 -8.72 -3.46
N PRO A 154 -9.42 -9.57 -2.68
CA PRO A 154 -9.89 -9.91 -1.34
C PRO A 154 -10.05 -8.68 -0.43
N GLU A 155 -11.18 -8.60 0.27
CA GLU A 155 -11.57 -7.44 1.10
C GLU A 155 -10.60 -7.19 2.26
N TYR A 156 -9.88 -8.20 2.73
CA TYR A 156 -8.91 -8.03 3.82
C TYR A 156 -7.73 -7.12 3.45
N PHE A 157 -7.51 -6.84 2.15
CA PHE A 157 -6.54 -5.82 1.73
C PHE A 157 -7.06 -4.38 1.87
N ASP A 158 -8.33 -4.18 2.24
CA ASP A 158 -8.92 -2.84 2.40
C ASP A 158 -8.61 -2.23 3.76
N ARG A 159 -8.00 -2.99 4.67
CA ARG A 159 -7.60 -2.57 6.01
C ARG A 159 -6.23 -3.16 6.32
N TRP A 160 -5.30 -2.33 6.78
CA TRP A 160 -3.93 -2.75 7.05
C TRP A 160 -3.33 -2.00 8.25
N ILE A 161 -2.23 -2.55 8.74
CA ILE A 161 -1.34 -1.94 9.71
C ILE A 161 -0.15 -1.39 8.94
N ASN A 162 -0.13 -0.08 8.74
CA ASN A 162 1.09 0.63 8.36
C ASN A 162 2.05 0.63 9.56
N LEU A 163 3.10 -0.20 9.48
CA LEU A 163 4.03 -0.45 10.58
C LEU A 163 4.87 0.80 10.96
N LYS A 164 4.95 1.81 10.08
CA LYS A 164 5.59 3.09 10.40
C LYS A 164 4.94 3.80 11.58
N VAL A 165 3.63 3.61 11.78
CA VAL A 165 2.87 4.25 12.88
C VAL A 165 3.33 3.75 14.24
N PRO A 166 3.23 2.44 14.58
CA PRO A 166 3.73 1.93 15.85
C PRO A 166 5.26 2.05 15.98
N PHE A 167 6.01 1.93 14.87
CA PHE A 167 7.45 2.16 14.90
C PHE A 167 7.80 3.54 15.45
N ARG A 168 7.16 4.61 14.92
CA ARG A 168 7.41 5.98 15.35
C ARG A 168 7.05 6.23 16.81
N GLN A 169 5.95 5.65 17.30
CA GLN A 169 5.57 5.76 18.71
C GLN A 169 6.67 5.24 19.65
N VAL A 170 7.42 4.23 19.21
CA VAL A 170 8.49 3.60 19.98
C VAL A 170 9.83 4.30 19.81
N PHE A 171 10.21 4.62 18.57
CA PHE A 171 11.57 5.03 18.21
C PHE A 171 11.72 6.51 17.86
N ASP A 172 10.63 7.23 17.60
CA ASP A 172 10.66 8.61 17.12
C ASP A 172 9.70 9.51 17.91
N ARG A 173 10.16 9.96 19.08
CA ARG A 173 9.39 10.84 19.99
C ARG A 173 9.46 12.33 19.62
N GLY A 174 9.99 12.69 18.44
CA GLY A 174 10.22 14.11 18.13
C GLY A 174 10.48 14.53 16.68
N GLY A 175 10.36 13.64 15.67
CA GLY A 175 10.71 13.97 14.28
C GLY A 175 9.65 13.63 13.25
N ALA A 176 9.36 14.58 12.35
CA ALA A 176 8.50 14.38 11.17
C ALA A 176 9.23 13.66 10.00
N ARG A 177 10.38 13.02 10.23
CA ARG A 177 11.23 12.47 9.17
C ARG A 177 10.57 11.23 8.55
N ARG A 178 10.54 11.19 7.22
CA ARG A 178 10.19 9.97 6.47
C ARG A 178 11.44 9.12 6.40
N ILE A 179 11.38 7.93 6.99
CA ILE A 179 12.49 6.97 6.96
C ILE A 179 12.11 5.77 6.09
N GLY A 180 13.12 5.22 5.40
CA GLY A 180 13.03 3.96 4.67
C GLY A 180 13.06 2.75 5.61
N LEU A 181 12.83 1.55 5.08
CA LEU A 181 12.84 0.32 5.88
C LEU A 181 14.25 0.03 6.43
N GLU A 182 15.27 0.13 5.58
CA GLU A 182 16.68 -0.06 5.96
C GLU A 182 17.09 0.86 7.12
N GLU A 183 16.77 2.15 7.04
CA GLU A 183 17.05 3.11 8.11
C GLU A 183 16.29 2.76 9.40
N ALA A 184 15.03 2.34 9.29
CA ALA A 184 14.22 1.95 10.45
C ALA A 184 14.76 0.72 11.17
N LEU A 185 15.22 -0.28 10.41
CA LEU A 185 15.91 -1.45 10.96
C LEU A 185 17.17 -1.01 11.71
N ALA A 186 18.00 -0.16 11.10
CA ALA A 186 19.23 0.33 11.72
C ALA A 186 18.94 1.08 13.03
N VAL A 187 17.92 1.95 13.06
CA VAL A 187 17.45 2.63 14.28
C VAL A 187 16.96 1.63 15.34
N ALA A 188 16.36 0.52 14.92
CA ALA A 188 15.94 -0.55 15.82
C ALA A 188 17.09 -1.50 16.24
N GLY A 189 18.32 -1.27 15.76
CA GLY A 189 19.48 -2.13 16.04
C GLY A 189 19.50 -3.42 15.23
N LEU A 190 18.77 -3.48 14.11
CA LEU A 190 18.73 -4.60 13.18
C LEU A 190 19.50 -4.25 11.89
N ALA A 191 20.28 -5.21 11.37
CA ALA A 191 20.81 -5.13 10.02
C ALA A 191 19.75 -5.58 9.01
N PHE A 192 19.73 -4.97 7.82
CA PHE A 192 18.92 -5.47 6.70
C PHE A 192 19.47 -6.83 6.23
N GLU A 193 18.58 -7.79 6.01
CA GLU A 193 18.93 -9.13 5.50
C GLU A 193 18.41 -9.33 4.08
N GLY A 194 19.24 -9.85 3.18
CA GLY A 194 18.87 -10.05 1.78
C GLY A 194 19.12 -8.80 0.93
N ARG A 195 18.29 -8.61 -0.10
CA ARG A 195 18.45 -7.53 -1.09
C ARG A 195 17.36 -6.46 -0.90
N PRO A 196 17.71 -5.17 -0.70
CA PRO A 196 16.71 -4.09 -0.70
C PRO A 196 15.93 -4.07 -2.02
N HIS A 197 14.64 -3.76 -1.96
CA HIS A 197 13.71 -3.76 -3.12
C HIS A 197 13.50 -5.14 -3.75
N SER A 198 13.80 -6.21 -3.02
CA SER A 198 13.27 -7.54 -3.28
C SER A 198 12.06 -7.69 -2.37
N GLY A 199 10.85 -7.79 -2.93
CA GLY A 199 9.62 -7.74 -2.12
C GLY A 199 9.61 -8.81 -1.02
N LEU A 200 10.17 -9.99 -1.29
CA LEU A 200 10.28 -11.04 -0.27
C LEU A 200 11.24 -10.68 0.87
N ASP A 201 12.38 -10.08 0.58
CA ASP A 201 13.34 -9.68 1.61
C ASP A 201 12.82 -8.47 2.39
N ASP A 202 12.17 -7.51 1.73
CA ASP A 202 11.52 -6.37 2.38
C ASP A 202 10.36 -6.81 3.30
N ALA A 203 9.55 -7.79 2.87
CA ALA A 203 8.50 -8.39 3.71
C ALA A 203 9.09 -9.10 4.95
N ARG A 204 10.17 -9.87 4.79
CA ARG A 204 10.88 -10.54 5.90
C ARG A 204 11.49 -9.54 6.88
N ASN A 205 12.13 -8.49 6.38
CA ASN A 205 12.68 -7.45 7.24
C ASN A 205 11.59 -6.65 7.96
N THR A 206 10.47 -6.38 7.29
CA THR A 206 9.29 -5.79 7.92
C THR A 206 8.73 -6.71 9.01
N ALA A 207 8.69 -8.02 8.80
CA ALA A 207 8.31 -9.01 9.80
C ALA A 207 9.26 -9.06 11.01
N ARG A 208 10.58 -8.94 10.79
CA ARG A 208 11.58 -8.83 11.87
C ARG A 208 11.34 -7.59 12.72
N LEU A 209 11.04 -6.45 12.09
CA LEU A 209 10.74 -5.21 12.78
C LEU A 209 9.40 -5.30 13.55
N LEU A 210 8.39 -5.93 12.95
CA LEU A 210 7.10 -6.22 13.56
C LEU A 210 7.28 -7.06 14.84
N ALA A 211 8.02 -8.17 14.75
CA ALA A 211 8.31 -9.05 15.87
C ALA A 211 9.04 -8.31 17.01
N LEU A 212 9.99 -7.44 16.68
CA LEU A 212 10.69 -6.61 17.65
C LEU A 212 9.73 -5.69 18.41
N LEU A 213 8.78 -5.05 17.70
CA LEU A 213 7.77 -4.18 18.32
C LEU A 213 6.82 -4.97 19.24
N MET A 214 6.41 -6.18 18.84
CA MET A 214 5.55 -7.06 19.64
C MET A 214 6.23 -7.53 20.93
N ARG A 215 7.52 -7.86 20.86
CA ARG A 215 8.29 -8.45 21.98
C ARG A 215 8.91 -7.42 22.92
N ARG A 216 8.81 -6.13 22.60
CA ARG A 216 9.39 -5.07 23.44
C ARG A 216 8.70 -5.03 24.81
N ARG A 217 9.47 -4.74 25.87
CA ARG A 217 8.91 -4.53 27.23
C ARG A 217 7.82 -3.44 27.20
N GLY A 218 6.66 -3.78 27.74
CA GLY A 218 5.47 -2.92 27.72
C GLY A 218 4.63 -3.02 26.44
N GLY A 219 4.99 -3.92 25.52
CA GLY A 219 4.22 -4.43 24.38
C GLY A 219 3.47 -3.41 23.54
N VAL A 220 3.86 -3.24 22.27
CA VAL A 220 3.04 -2.47 21.35
C VAL A 220 1.82 -3.29 20.96
N ARG A 221 0.62 -2.83 21.33
CA ARG A 221 -0.63 -3.38 20.79
C ARG A 221 -0.80 -2.88 19.36
N LEU A 222 -0.70 -3.79 18.41
CA LEU A 222 -0.88 -3.49 17.00
C LEU A 222 -2.37 -3.42 16.67
N ALA A 223 -2.74 -2.40 15.91
CA ALA A 223 -4.12 -2.15 15.47
C ALA A 223 -4.10 -1.67 14.02
N ILE A 224 -5.23 -1.82 13.33
CA ILE A 224 -5.42 -1.27 11.98
C ILE A 224 -5.16 0.24 12.00
N THR A 225 -4.25 0.70 11.15
CA THR A 225 -3.87 2.13 11.03
C THR A 225 -4.24 2.74 9.68
N GLY A 226 -4.54 1.90 8.68
CA GLY A 226 -4.99 2.31 7.36
C GLY A 226 -6.22 1.55 6.91
N SER A 227 -7.11 2.23 6.20
CA SER A 227 -8.21 1.60 5.48
C SER A 227 -8.54 2.37 4.20
N LEU A 228 -9.13 1.67 3.23
CA LEU A 228 -9.77 2.31 2.09
C LEU A 228 -11.08 3.00 2.53
N PRO A 229 -11.48 4.09 1.86
CA PRO A 229 -12.79 4.68 2.09
C PRO A 229 -13.87 3.69 1.62
N PRO A 230 -15.04 3.63 2.30
CA PRO A 230 -16.13 2.76 1.87
C PRO A 230 -16.53 3.11 0.42
N PRO A 231 -16.99 2.11 -0.36
CA PRO A 231 -17.53 2.39 -1.68
C PRO A 231 -18.65 3.44 -1.55
N PRO A 232 -18.77 4.38 -2.50
CA PRO A 232 -19.87 5.32 -2.46
C PRO A 232 -21.17 4.52 -2.42
N SER A 233 -21.97 4.71 -1.36
CA SER A 233 -23.29 4.11 -1.25
C SER A 233 -24.04 4.40 -2.53
N GLN A 234 -24.47 3.35 -3.24
CA GLN A 234 -25.42 3.50 -4.32
C GLN A 234 -26.61 4.24 -3.72
N LEU A 235 -26.78 5.51 -4.09
CA LEU A 235 -28.00 6.23 -3.81
C LEU A 235 -29.11 5.39 -4.42
N VAL A 236 -29.89 4.73 -3.57
CA VAL A 236 -31.15 4.11 -3.95
C VAL A 236 -31.89 5.18 -4.73
N ALA A 237 -32.18 4.90 -6.00
CA ALA A 237 -32.97 5.78 -6.85
C ALA A 237 -34.36 5.89 -6.24
N ILE A 238 -34.56 6.90 -5.40
CA ILE A 238 -35.90 7.30 -4.97
C ILE A 238 -36.52 7.95 -6.20
N GLY A 239 -37.66 7.39 -6.62
CA GLY A 239 -38.26 7.58 -7.93
C GLY A 239 -38.29 9.01 -8.44
N ALA A 240 -37.94 9.14 -9.72
CA ALA A 240 -38.15 10.36 -10.48
C ALA A 240 -39.65 10.63 -10.64
N SER A 241 -40.07 11.86 -10.31
CA SER A 241 -41.23 12.49 -10.93
C SER A 241 -40.90 13.96 -11.22
N ALA A 242 -41.28 14.34 -12.45
CA ALA A 242 -41.49 15.68 -12.98
C ALA A 242 -40.26 16.56 -13.32
N ALA A 243 -39.88 16.44 -14.59
CA ALA A 243 -39.76 17.52 -15.57
C ALA A 243 -38.91 18.77 -15.24
N ALA A 244 -37.74 18.82 -15.87
CA ALA A 244 -37.22 20.05 -16.46
C ALA A 244 -36.37 19.71 -17.69
N THR A 245 -36.84 20.15 -18.86
CA THR A 245 -36.15 20.07 -20.16
C THR A 245 -34.78 20.77 -20.10
N PRO A 246 -33.69 20.17 -20.59
CA PRO A 246 -32.47 20.91 -20.88
C PRO A 246 -32.56 21.53 -22.28
N ALA A 247 -32.37 22.85 -22.34
CA ALA A 247 -32.16 23.58 -23.58
C ALA A 247 -30.86 23.12 -24.25
N ALA A 248 -30.94 22.90 -25.57
CA ALA A 248 -29.83 22.51 -26.42
C ALA A 248 -28.73 23.59 -26.49
N ALA A 249 -27.47 23.15 -26.47
CA ALA A 249 -26.35 23.89 -27.04
C ALA A 249 -25.68 22.99 -28.09
N ALA A 250 -25.51 23.55 -29.27
CA ALA A 250 -25.17 22.92 -30.54
C ALA A 250 -23.67 22.53 -30.66
N PRO A 251 -23.27 21.83 -31.74
CA PRO A 251 -22.07 20.99 -31.80
C PRO A 251 -20.81 21.75 -32.26
N GLY A 252 -19.64 21.29 -31.80
CA GLY A 252 -18.34 21.81 -32.18
C GLY A 252 -17.29 20.69 -32.29
N VAL A 253 -16.86 20.46 -33.52
CA VAL A 253 -15.94 19.45 -34.06
C VAL A 253 -14.54 19.47 -33.42
N GLY A 254 -13.87 18.31 -33.34
CA GLY A 254 -12.40 18.26 -33.30
C GLY A 254 -11.80 17.01 -32.68
N GLY A 255 -11.45 16.02 -33.50
CA GLY A 255 -10.74 14.81 -33.09
C GLY A 255 -9.31 15.07 -32.60
N GLY A 256 -8.90 14.26 -31.62
CA GLY A 256 -7.56 14.19 -31.07
C GLY A 256 -7.64 13.41 -29.77
N GLY A 257 -7.15 12.17 -29.74
CA GLY A 257 -7.26 11.28 -28.58
C GLY A 257 -6.65 11.90 -27.33
N ALA A 258 -7.47 12.56 -26.52
CA ALA A 258 -7.04 13.15 -25.27
C ALA A 258 -6.67 12.02 -24.30
N ARG A 259 -5.38 11.91 -23.96
CA ARG A 259 -4.91 11.01 -22.92
C ARG A 259 -5.67 11.35 -21.63
N VAL A 260 -6.47 10.41 -21.14
CA VAL A 260 -7.15 10.54 -19.84
C VAL A 260 -6.08 10.44 -18.76
N HIS A 261 -5.88 11.51 -18.01
CA HIS A 261 -4.99 11.50 -16.86
C HIS A 261 -5.72 10.91 -15.66
N TYR A 262 -5.03 10.15 -14.81
CA TYR A 262 -5.61 9.56 -13.61
C TYR A 262 -4.92 10.06 -12.35
N CYS A 263 -5.71 10.22 -11.30
CA CYS A 263 -5.30 10.62 -9.97
C CYS A 263 -4.63 9.46 -9.20
N GLN A 264 -3.91 9.75 -8.12
CA GLN A 264 -3.36 8.70 -7.22
C GLN A 264 -4.44 7.82 -6.60
N CYS A 265 -5.71 8.28 -6.55
CA CYS A 265 -6.84 7.45 -6.11
C CYS A 265 -7.53 6.69 -7.26
N GLY A 266 -6.91 6.63 -8.45
CA GLY A 266 -7.35 5.82 -9.58
C GLY A 266 -8.54 6.37 -10.37
N VAL A 267 -9.03 7.57 -10.06
CA VAL A 267 -10.08 8.24 -10.86
C VAL A 267 -9.49 9.09 -11.97
N ALA A 268 -10.25 9.25 -13.06
CA ALA A 268 -9.94 10.24 -14.08
C ALA A 268 -9.77 11.62 -13.43
N SER A 269 -8.64 12.24 -13.67
CA SER A 269 -8.29 13.57 -13.21
C SER A 269 -9.20 14.59 -13.87
N ARG A 270 -9.53 15.65 -13.11
CA ARG A 270 -10.21 16.82 -13.65
C ARG A 270 -9.17 17.83 -14.09
N VAL A 271 -9.39 18.42 -15.26
CA VAL A 271 -8.60 19.55 -15.75
C VAL A 271 -9.13 20.83 -15.11
N GLY A 272 -8.24 21.64 -14.55
CA GLY A 272 -8.54 22.96 -14.01
C GLY A 272 -7.61 24.01 -14.58
N VAL A 273 -7.99 25.29 -14.44
CA VAL A 273 -7.18 26.45 -14.81
C VAL A 273 -6.98 27.31 -13.57
N ALA A 274 -5.75 27.72 -13.29
CA ALA A 274 -5.45 28.56 -12.14
C ALA A 274 -5.95 29.99 -12.37
N ARG A 275 -6.86 30.44 -11.49
CA ARG A 275 -7.50 31.76 -11.58
C ARG A 275 -6.93 32.80 -10.63
N ARG A 276 -6.09 32.39 -9.67
CA ARG A 276 -5.50 33.30 -8.70
C ARG A 276 -4.44 34.17 -9.38
N PRO A 277 -4.39 35.48 -9.10
CA PRO A 277 -3.34 36.35 -9.61
C PRO A 277 -1.95 35.82 -9.24
N GLY A 278 -1.06 35.71 -10.22
CA GLY A 278 0.32 35.27 -10.00
C GLY A 278 0.97 34.55 -11.18
N PRO A 279 2.21 34.03 -11.01
CA PRO A 279 3.01 33.44 -12.09
C PRO A 279 2.38 32.21 -12.77
N THR A 280 1.39 31.58 -12.12
CA THR A 280 0.70 30.41 -12.64
C THR A 280 -0.72 30.71 -13.14
N GLN A 281 -1.14 31.98 -13.11
CA GLN A 281 -2.46 32.39 -13.58
C GLN A 281 -2.66 32.03 -15.05
N GLY A 282 -3.81 31.44 -15.38
CA GLY A 282 -4.15 30.97 -16.72
C GLY A 282 -3.57 29.61 -17.09
N ARG A 283 -2.67 29.02 -16.28
CA ARG A 283 -2.09 27.70 -16.55
C ARG A 283 -3.06 26.57 -16.21
N ARG A 284 -2.99 25.49 -16.99
CA ARG A 284 -3.78 24.27 -16.82
C ARG A 284 -3.12 23.30 -15.84
N PHE A 285 -3.93 22.62 -15.04
CA PHE A 285 -3.49 21.59 -14.11
C PHE A 285 -4.46 20.40 -14.10
N PHE A 286 -3.96 19.24 -13.69
CA PHE A 286 -4.76 18.05 -13.42
C PHE A 286 -4.87 17.86 -11.90
N GLY A 287 -6.09 17.77 -11.40
CA GLY A 287 -6.39 17.48 -10.00
C GLY A 287 -7.23 16.21 -9.84
N CYS A 288 -7.34 15.71 -8.60
CA CYS A 288 -8.18 14.56 -8.29
C CYS A 288 -9.63 14.77 -8.79
N GLY A 289 -10.14 13.85 -9.62
CA GLY A 289 -11.51 13.94 -10.15
C GLY A 289 -12.62 13.82 -9.11
N ARG A 290 -12.31 13.36 -7.89
CA ARG A 290 -13.23 13.31 -6.75
C ARG A 290 -13.20 14.58 -5.89
N TRP A 291 -12.56 15.66 -6.34
CA TRP A 291 -12.62 16.95 -5.63
C TRP A 291 -14.03 17.55 -5.71
N THR A 292 -14.61 17.91 -4.56
CA THR A 292 -15.84 18.70 -4.49
C THR A 292 -15.73 19.81 -3.44
N PRO A 293 -16.44 20.95 -3.60
CA PRO A 293 -16.44 22.03 -2.60
C PRO A 293 -16.91 21.59 -1.21
N ALA A 294 -17.78 20.58 -1.13
CA ALA A 294 -18.33 20.07 0.11
C ALA A 294 -17.45 19.03 0.83
N ARG A 295 -16.56 18.33 0.12
CA ARG A 295 -15.75 17.22 0.69
C ARG A 295 -14.23 17.44 0.60
N GLY A 296 -13.78 18.52 -0.03
CA GLY A 296 -12.36 18.74 -0.30
C GLY A 296 -11.79 17.74 -1.30
N ALA A 297 -10.46 17.70 -1.41
CA ALA A 297 -9.76 16.72 -2.25
C ALA A 297 -9.72 15.36 -1.53
N VAL A 298 -10.34 14.33 -2.13
CA VAL A 298 -10.21 12.93 -1.63
C VAL A 298 -8.77 12.42 -1.72
N CYS A 299 -7.95 13.06 -2.54
CA CYS A 299 -6.53 12.80 -2.71
C CYS A 299 -5.83 14.10 -3.11
N SER A 300 -4.63 14.33 -2.61
CA SER A 300 -3.81 15.52 -2.85
C SER A 300 -3.16 15.57 -4.24
N TYR A 301 -3.58 14.71 -5.17
CA TYR A 301 -3.05 14.69 -6.54
C TYR A 301 -3.30 16.03 -7.24
N PHE A 302 -2.20 16.62 -7.68
CA PHE A 302 -2.15 17.87 -8.42
C PHE A 302 -0.88 17.89 -9.28
N VAL A 303 -0.99 18.18 -10.58
CA VAL A 303 0.15 18.36 -11.49
C VAL A 303 -0.19 19.44 -12.53
N TRP A 304 0.78 20.27 -12.95
CA TRP A 304 0.58 21.25 -14.02
C TRP A 304 0.69 20.59 -15.41
N GLU A 305 -0.07 21.08 -16.39
CA GLU A 305 -0.07 20.55 -17.77
C GLU A 305 1.26 20.84 -18.49
N ASP A 306 1.91 21.96 -18.18
CA ASP A 306 3.16 22.39 -18.85
C ASP A 306 4.43 21.84 -18.19
N VAL A 307 4.33 20.93 -17.20
CA VAL A 307 5.53 20.21 -16.75
C VAL A 307 5.82 19.16 -17.80
N ASP A 308 6.69 19.51 -18.75
CA ASP A 308 7.40 18.50 -19.52
C ASP A 308 8.16 17.61 -18.52
N MET A 309 7.68 16.38 -18.36
CA MET A 309 8.23 15.39 -17.42
C MET A 309 9.67 15.00 -17.78
N SER A 310 10.24 15.54 -18.87
CA SER A 310 11.66 15.43 -19.23
C SER A 310 12.59 16.37 -18.44
N ARG A 311 12.08 17.42 -17.78
CA ARG A 311 12.91 18.48 -17.16
C ARG A 311 12.61 18.84 -15.70
N ALA A 312 11.67 18.16 -15.04
CA ALA A 312 11.49 18.30 -13.59
C ALA A 312 12.56 17.50 -12.84
N ASN A 313 13.71 18.15 -12.63
CA ASN A 313 14.86 17.66 -11.88
C ASN A 313 14.43 17.09 -10.51
N PRO A 314 14.61 15.78 -10.26
CA PRO A 314 14.41 15.18 -8.95
C PRO A 314 15.69 15.36 -8.14
N ARG A 315 15.59 15.94 -6.96
CA ARG A 315 16.66 15.92 -5.95
C ARG A 315 16.05 15.56 -4.60
N PRO A 316 16.85 14.91 -3.74
CA PRO A 316 16.66 13.52 -3.30
C PRO A 316 15.51 13.32 -2.29
#